data_AF-A0A6B1DJT8-F1
#
_entry.id   AF-A0A6B1DJT8-F1
#
_cell.length_a   1.000
_cell.length_b   1.000
_cell.length_c   1.000
_cell.angle_alpha   90.00
_cell.angle_beta   90.00
_cell.angle_gamma   90.00
#
_symmetry.space_group_name_H-M   'P 1'
#
loop_
_entity.id
_entity.type
_entity.pdbx_description
1 polymer ?
#
loop_
_entity_poly.entity_id
_entity_poly.type
_entity_poly.pdbx_seq_one_letter_code
_entity_poly.pdbx_strand_id
1 'polypeptide(L)' 'MKKKLTITVDSELLPQAKQYARSRGVSLSSLVEASLREMAVTDAPSFASRWRGRFDAARRDDPRYDALASKYL' A
#
# COMPACT_ATOMS: atom_id res chain seq x y z
N MET A 1 -7.34 4.66 -12.23
CA MET A 1 -6.69 4.73 -13.57
C MET A 1 -5.32 4.09 -13.48
N LYS A 2 -4.90 3.30 -14.48
CA LYS A 2 -3.56 2.68 -14.48
C LYS A 2 -2.51 3.65 -15.05
N LYS A 3 -1.27 3.60 -14.54
CA LYS A 3 -0.11 4.35 -15.05
C LYS A 3 0.89 3.38 -15.68
N LYS A 4 1.56 3.77 -16.76
CA LYS A 4 2.63 2.98 -17.38
C LYS A 4 3.90 3.08 -16.55
N LEU A 5 4.51 1.94 -16.26
CA LEU A 5 5.83 1.83 -15.64
C LEU A 5 6.72 1.01 -16.58
N THR A 6 7.89 1.55 -16.93
CA THR A 6 8.94 0.81 -17.65
C THR A 6 9.96 0.34 -16.62
N ILE A 7 10.27 -0.94 -16.63
CA ILE A 7 11.27 -1.54 -15.74
C ILE A 7 12.35 -2.24 -16.55
N THR A 8 13.57 -2.25 -16.02
CA THR A 8 14.67 -3.05 -16.54
C THR A 8 14.68 -4.37 -15.78
N VAL A 9 14.73 -5.48 -16.50
CA VAL A 9 14.77 -6.84 -15.95
C VAL A 9 15.74 -7.67 -16.79
N ASP A 10 16.27 -8.74 -16.22
CA ASP A 10 17.10 -9.68 -16.97
C ASP A 10 16.29 -10.27 -18.13
N SER A 11 16.90 -10.25 -19.32
CA SER A 11 16.25 -10.69 -20.56
C SER A 11 15.82 -12.15 -20.51
N GLU A 12 16.55 -12.98 -19.76
CA GLU A 12 16.27 -14.40 -19.56
C GLU A 12 15.00 -14.66 -18.72
N LEU A 13 14.61 -13.70 -17.86
CA LEU A 13 13.42 -13.82 -17.02
C LEU A 13 12.13 -13.52 -17.78
N LEU A 14 12.18 -12.75 -18.87
CA LEU A 14 11.00 -12.35 -19.63
C LEU A 14 10.19 -13.53 -20.19
N PRO A 15 10.82 -14.53 -20.87
CA PRO A 15 10.09 -15.71 -21.36
C PRO A 15 9.44 -16.50 -20.23
N GLN A 16 10.18 -16.76 -19.15
CA GLN A 16 9.72 -17.55 -18.01
C GLN A 16 8.54 -16.86 -17.30
N ALA A 17 8.65 -15.55 -17.06
CA ALA A 17 7.60 -14.78 -16.41
C ALA A 17 6.31 -14.70 -17.27
N LYS A 18 6.44 -14.59 -18.59
CA LYS A 18 5.29 -14.63 -19.52
C LYS A 18 4.63 -16.00 -19.53
N GLN A 19 5.42 -17.07 -19.56
CA GLN A 19 4.90 -18.43 -19.51
C GLN A 19 4.16 -18.70 -18.20
N TYR A 20 4.74 -18.25 -17.08
CA TYR A 20 4.12 -18.34 -15.75
C TYR A 20 2.79 -17.59 -15.70
N ALA A 21 2.74 -16.34 -16.16
CA ALA A 21 1.51 -15.56 -16.22
C ALA A 21 0.43 -16.25 -17.08
N ARG A 22 0.83 -16.76 -18.26
CA ARG A 22 -0.08 -17.48 -19.18
C ARG A 22 -0.62 -18.77 -18.56
N SER A 23 0.20 -19.53 -17.85
CA SER A 23 -0.23 -20.75 -17.15
C SER A 23 -1.30 -20.48 -16.08
N ARG A 24 -1.36 -19.25 -15.57
CA ARG A 24 -2.34 -18.77 -14.58
C ARG A 24 -3.50 -17.99 -15.21
N GLY A 25 -3.55 -17.90 -16.55
CA GLY A 25 -4.60 -17.16 -17.25
C GLY A 25 -4.55 -15.65 -17.07
N VAL A 26 -3.42 -15.08 -16.65
CA VAL A 26 -3.26 -13.64 -16.39
C VAL A 26 -2.18 -13.02 -17.28
N SER A 27 -2.20 -11.70 -17.43
CA SER A 27 -1.11 -10.98 -18.09
C SER A 27 0.09 -10.78 -17.16
N LEU A 28 1.29 -10.63 -17.74
CA LEU A 28 2.49 -10.27 -16.99
C LEU A 28 2.30 -8.94 -16.22
N SER A 29 1.62 -7.96 -16.82
CA SER A 29 1.32 -6.70 -16.15
C SER A 29 0.41 -6.88 -14.92
N SER A 30 -0.55 -7.80 -14.98
CA SER A 30 -1.43 -8.09 -13.84
C SER A 30 -0.67 -8.83 -12.74
N LEU A 31 0.23 -9.74 -13.12
CA LEU A 31 1.12 -10.44 -12.20
C LEU A 31 2.00 -9.44 -11.43
N VAL A 32 2.69 -8.55 -12.15
CA VAL A 32 3.56 -7.53 -11.55
C VAL A 32 2.76 -6.58 -10.66
N GLU A 33 1.58 -6.15 -11.09
CA GLU A 33 0.70 -5.29 -10.29
C GLU A 33 0.28 -5.95 -8.97
N ALA A 34 -0.05 -7.25 -8.99
CA ALA A 34 -0.40 -8.00 -7.79
C ALA A 34 0.78 -8.12 -6.81
N SER A 35 1.96 -8.48 -7.30
CA SER A 35 3.17 -8.58 -6.47
C SER A 35 3.57 -7.23 -5.87
N LEU A 36 3.51 -6.15 -6.65
CA LEU A 36 3.77 -4.80 -6.15
C LEU A 36 2.77 -4.39 -5.05
N ARG A 37 1.50 -4.78 -5.19
CA ARG A 37 0.47 -4.51 -4.17
C ARG A 37 0.75 -5.27 -2.88
N GLU A 38 1.10 -6.54 -2.97
CA GLU A 38 1.43 -7.37 -1.81
C GLU A 38 2.64 -6.82 -1.05
N MET A 39 3.69 -6.44 -1.77
CA MET A 39 4.86 -5.77 -1.19
C MET A 39 4.48 -4.43 -0.53
N ALA A 40 3.64 -3.62 -1.19
CA ALA A 40 3.21 -2.33 -0.66
C ALA A 40 2.31 -2.44 0.59
N VAL A 41 1.57 -3.54 0.76
CA VAL A 41 0.75 -3.79 1.95
C VAL A 41 1.61 -4.02 3.20
N THR A 42 2.89 -4.37 3.03
CA THR A 42 3.71 -4.89 4.12
C THR A 42 4.47 -3.83 4.93
N ASP A 43 4.54 -2.57 4.49
CA ASP A 43 5.53 -1.61 5.08
C ASP A 43 5.00 -0.24 5.53
N ALA A 44 3.69 -0.01 5.50
CA ALA A 44 3.12 1.16 6.17
C ALA A 44 2.70 0.77 7.60
N PRO A 45 3.36 1.25 8.67
CA PRO A 45 2.83 1.06 10.01
C PRO A 45 1.41 1.63 10.03
N SER A 46 0.45 0.80 10.44
CA SER A 46 -0.93 1.23 10.60
C SER A 46 -0.99 2.52 11.42
N PHE A 47 -2.01 3.36 11.22
CA PHE A 47 -2.15 4.59 12.01
C PHE A 47 -1.96 4.32 13.52
N ALA A 48 -2.57 3.25 14.02
CA ALA A 48 -2.40 2.81 15.40
C ALA A 48 -0.94 2.42 15.73
N SER A 49 -0.26 1.63 14.88
CA SER A 49 1.15 1.26 15.10
C SER A 49 2.08 2.48 15.08
N ARG A 50 1.87 3.40 14.14
CA ARG A 50 2.65 4.62 13.99
C ARG A 50 2.48 5.54 15.21
N TRP A 51 1.25 5.71 15.69
CA TRP A 51 0.90 6.74 16.66
C TRP A 51 0.64 6.24 18.09
N ARG A 52 0.66 4.93 18.37
CA ARG A 52 0.53 4.41 19.73
C ARG A 52 1.60 5.02 20.65
N GLY A 53 1.16 5.66 21.74
CA GLY A 53 2.04 6.34 22.69
C GLY A 53 2.73 7.61 22.18
N ARG A 54 2.49 8.00 20.92
CA ARG A 54 3.06 9.20 20.27
C ARG A 54 1.99 10.14 19.70
N PHE A 55 0.71 9.78 19.82
CA PHE A 55 -0.40 10.58 19.34
C PHE A 55 -0.56 11.80 20.25
N ASP A 56 -0.41 12.99 19.66
CA ASP A 56 -0.77 14.24 20.30
C ASP A 56 -1.85 14.91 19.46
N ALA A 57 -2.99 15.22 20.10
CA ALA A 57 -4.13 15.79 19.41
C ALA A 57 -3.88 17.28 19.19
N ALA A 58 -3.96 17.73 17.93
CA ALA A 58 -3.89 19.15 17.62
C ALA A 58 -5.07 19.88 18.28
N ARG A 59 -4.78 20.65 19.34
CA ARG A 59 -5.78 21.44 20.06
C ARG A 59 -6.45 22.43 19.13
N ARG A 60 -7.78 22.50 19.21
CA ARG A 60 -8.61 23.45 18.49
C ARG A 60 -9.73 23.91 19.40
N ASP A 61 -10.02 25.20 19.36
CA ASP A 61 -11.17 25.78 20.05
C ASP A 61 -12.41 25.59 19.17
N ASP A 62 -12.85 24.33 19.03
CA ASP A 62 -14.09 24.01 18.33
C ASP A 62 -14.91 22.95 19.08
N PRO A 63 -16.26 23.05 19.06
CA PRO A 63 -17.12 22.16 19.86
C PRO A 63 -16.96 20.67 19.52
N ARG A 64 -16.49 20.35 18.31
CA ARG A 64 -16.26 18.96 17.90
C ARG A 64 -14.96 18.43 18.50
N TYR A 65 -13.92 19.25 18.61
CA TYR A 65 -12.71 18.90 19.35
C TYR A 65 -13.04 18.55 20.81
N ASP A 66 -13.78 19.41 21.52
CA ASP A 66 -14.10 19.20 22.93
C ASP A 66 -14.86 17.88 23.17
N ALA A 67 -15.86 17.61 22.32
CA ALA A 67 -16.64 16.38 22.41
C ALA A 67 -15.81 15.12 22.14
N LEU A 68 -14.85 15.19 21.22
CA LEU A 68 -13.97 14.07 20.90
C LEU A 68 -12.87 13.89 21.94
N ALA A 69 -12.30 14.99 22.45
CA ALA A 69 -11.30 14.98 23.51
C ALA A 69 -11.87 14.33 24.77
N SER A 70 -13.03 14.80 25.26
CA SER A 70 -13.72 14.23 26.43
C SER A 70 -13.99 12.71 26.30
N LYS A 71 -14.19 12.21 25.08
CA LYS A 71 -14.52 10.81 24.83
C LYS A 71 -13.30 9.90 24.67
N TYR A 72 -12.17 10.40 24.17
CA TYR A 72 -11.08 9.58 23.64
C TYR A 72 -9.67 9.95 24.10
N LEU A 73 -9.47 11.12 24.74
CA LEU A 73 -8.19 11.59 25.27
C LEU A 73 -8.20 11.57 26.80
#